data_AF-A0A3A1Y3E0-F1
#
_entry.id   AF-A0A3A1Y3E0-F1
#
_cell.length_a   1.000
_cell.length_b   1.000
_cell.length_c   1.000
_cell.angle_alpha   90.00
_cell.angle_beta   90.00
_cell.angle_gamma   90.00
#
_symmetry.space_group_name_H-M   'P 1'
#
loop_
_entity.id
_entity.type
_entity.pdbx_description
1 polymer ?
#
loop_
_entity_poly.entity_id
_entity_poly.type
_entity_poly.pdbx_seq_one_letter_code
_entity_poly.pdbx_strand_id
1 'polypeptide(L)'
;MNTLATDKKFLESLQKLPPKFVHYIQEVLQRQELKQAGNLNSPKANQVSLVKLLSQYSITKVNQQQKIYPALVSSWMQKAVKASYQVYNHILDIFAFSSAFTFPQIAFEQRRVRILGSYSPGIHTVTYSLFALLSEKEKFINEIIPHEFAHVVLFHAYQLKLISRKEAMGHGHAFKVVAMILGSSGNSTYCTLNAKQIEEMLHNASHEEYKALTNLAPKRRTEYLYSCACPERIHSLKATRHKRMQSKQTNYICTTCRSSLIFTGNSRQPNLFVDKK
;
A
#
# COMPACT_ATOMS: atom_id res chain seq x y z
N MET A 1 21.05 12.08 -12.05
CA MET A 1 20.34 10.80 -12.23
C MET A 1 21.33 9.62 -12.19
N ASN A 2 22.06 9.48 -11.08
CA ASN A 2 23.00 8.36 -10.85
C ASN A 2 22.95 7.95 -9.37
N THR A 3 21.76 7.96 -8.79
CA THR A 3 21.56 7.95 -7.33
C THR A 3 21.56 6.55 -6.74
N LEU A 4 21.07 5.52 -7.45
CA LEU A 4 21.03 4.16 -6.90
C LEU A 4 22.42 3.52 -6.77
N ALA A 5 23.31 3.76 -7.75
CA ALA A 5 24.68 3.25 -7.75
C ALA A 5 25.52 3.81 -6.59
N THR A 6 25.13 4.94 -6.02
CA THR A 6 25.78 5.59 -4.89
C THR A 6 24.95 5.51 -3.59
N ASP A 7 23.73 4.97 -3.65
CA ASP A 7 22.87 4.82 -2.48
C ASP A 7 23.38 3.68 -1.60
N LYS A 8 23.88 4.04 -0.42
CA LYS A 8 24.42 3.10 0.55
C LYS A 8 23.42 1.99 0.93
N LYS A 9 22.14 2.32 1.11
CA LYS A 9 21.10 1.34 1.50
C LYS A 9 20.82 0.35 0.37
N PHE A 10 20.86 0.84 -0.87
CA PHE A 10 20.75 0.00 -2.06
C PHE A 10 21.89 -1.02 -2.12
N LEU A 11 23.14 -0.53 -2.05
CA LEU A 11 24.34 -1.37 -2.11
C LEU A 11 24.40 -2.40 -0.98
N GLU A 12 24.10 -2.00 0.25
CA GLU A 12 24.02 -2.91 1.41
C GLU A 12 22.95 -4.01 1.24
N SER A 13 21.83 -3.68 0.58
CA SER A 13 20.78 -4.66 0.30
C SER A 13 21.19 -5.60 -0.84
N LEU A 14 21.82 -5.07 -1.89
CA LEU A 14 22.30 -5.84 -3.03
C LEU A 14 23.33 -6.91 -2.63
N GLN A 15 24.25 -6.57 -1.73
CA GLN A 15 25.28 -7.50 -1.21
C GLN A 15 24.72 -8.71 -0.46
N LYS A 16 23.46 -8.64 0.01
CA LYS A 16 22.80 -9.71 0.76
C LYS A 16 21.93 -10.62 -0.10
N LEU A 17 21.91 -10.40 -1.41
CA LEU A 17 21.12 -11.20 -2.35
C LEU A 17 21.89 -12.43 -2.84
N PRO A 18 21.20 -13.50 -3.26
CA PRO A 18 21.83 -14.63 -3.94
C PRO A 18 22.61 -14.16 -5.18
N PRO A 19 23.81 -14.72 -5.46
CA PRO A 19 24.65 -14.27 -6.59
C PRO A 19 23.93 -14.26 -7.94
N LYS A 20 23.09 -15.28 -8.19
CA LYS A 20 22.25 -15.37 -9.39
C LYS A 20 21.32 -14.18 -9.54
N PHE A 21 20.73 -13.71 -8.43
CA PHE A 21 19.84 -12.56 -8.45
C PHE A 21 20.61 -11.24 -8.51
N VAL A 22 21.80 -11.15 -7.89
CA VAL A 22 22.69 -9.98 -8.06
C VAL A 22 23.04 -9.77 -9.53
N HIS A 23 23.47 -10.82 -10.23
CA HIS A 23 23.79 -10.74 -11.66
C HIS A 23 22.60 -10.26 -12.48
N TYR A 24 21.42 -10.83 -12.22
CA TYR A 24 20.18 -10.39 -12.85
C TYR A 24 19.88 -8.90 -12.59
N ILE A 25 20.04 -8.41 -11.36
CA ILE A 25 19.85 -6.99 -11.04
C ILE A 25 20.87 -6.09 -11.74
N GLN A 26 22.11 -6.53 -11.92
CA GLN A 26 23.11 -5.76 -12.68
C GLN A 26 22.70 -5.58 -14.14
N GLU A 27 22.16 -6.62 -14.80
CA GLU A 27 21.60 -6.50 -16.14
C GLU A 27 20.41 -5.52 -16.20
N VAL A 28 19.55 -5.55 -15.18
CA VAL A 28 18.42 -4.61 -15.05
C VAL A 28 18.91 -3.16 -14.96
N LEU A 29 19.92 -2.89 -14.15
CA LEU A 29 20.50 -1.55 -14.00
C LEU A 29 21.14 -1.06 -15.31
N GLN A 30 21.87 -1.92 -16.01
CA GLN A 30 22.45 -1.59 -17.31
C GLN A 30 21.36 -1.23 -18.34
N ARG A 31 20.26 -1.99 -18.37
CA ARG A 31 19.10 -1.67 -19.24
C ARG A 31 18.44 -0.35 -18.85
N GLN A 32 18.35 -0.07 -17.55
CA GLN A 32 17.81 1.20 -17.06
C GLN A 32 18.66 2.40 -17.53
N GLU A 33 19.98 2.29 -17.49
CA GLU A 33 20.90 3.30 -18.03
C GLU A 33 20.74 3.48 -19.53
N LEU A 34 20.69 2.39 -20.29
CA LEU A 34 20.44 2.44 -21.74
C LEU A 34 19.10 3.10 -22.07
N LYS A 35 18.05 2.81 -21.29
CA LYS A 35 16.74 3.45 -21.46
C LYS A 35 16.79 4.94 -21.19
N GLN A 36 17.46 5.37 -20.12
CA GLN A 36 17.63 6.79 -19.78
C GLN A 36 18.44 7.54 -20.84
N ALA A 37 19.40 6.88 -21.49
CA ALA A 37 20.15 7.43 -22.61
C ALA A 37 19.36 7.45 -23.94
N GLY A 38 18.12 6.96 -23.98
CA GLY A 38 17.32 6.85 -25.21
C GLY A 38 17.75 5.70 -26.13
N ASN A 39 18.65 4.83 -25.67
CA ASN A 39 19.26 3.76 -26.46
C ASN A 39 18.54 2.40 -26.31
N LEU A 40 17.41 2.36 -25.60
CA LEU A 40 16.62 1.14 -25.43
C LEU A 40 15.21 1.30 -26.01
N ASN A 41 14.95 0.53 -27.07
CA ASN A 41 13.62 0.40 -27.66
C ASN A 41 12.72 -0.40 -26.71
N SER A 42 11.51 0.10 -26.46
CA SER A 42 10.54 -0.62 -25.64
C SER A 42 10.08 -1.90 -26.35
N PRO A 43 9.94 -3.03 -25.62
CA PRO A 43 9.33 -4.23 -26.17
C PRO A 43 7.91 -3.92 -26.68
N LYS A 44 7.61 -4.34 -27.91
CA LYS A 44 6.24 -4.25 -28.46
C LYS A 44 5.30 -5.32 -27.91
N ALA A 45 5.85 -6.39 -27.34
CA ALA A 45 5.08 -7.52 -26.82
C ALA A 45 4.31 -7.13 -25.55
N ASN A 46 3.09 -7.65 -25.39
CA ASN A 46 2.24 -7.51 -24.19
C ASN A 46 1.79 -6.09 -23.82
N GLN A 47 1.76 -5.14 -24.75
CA GLN A 47 1.16 -3.84 -24.49
C GLN A 47 -0.35 -3.98 -24.27
N VAL A 48 -0.75 -3.85 -23.00
CA VAL A 48 -2.17 -3.68 -22.66
C VAL A 48 -2.59 -2.27 -23.07
N SER A 49 -3.70 -2.15 -23.78
CA SER A 49 -4.22 -0.84 -24.17
C SER A 49 -4.59 -0.04 -22.91
N LEU A 50 -3.90 1.09 -22.68
CA LEU A 50 -4.22 2.03 -21.61
C LEU A 50 -5.67 2.51 -21.73
N VAL A 51 -6.17 2.72 -22.94
CA VAL A 51 -7.57 3.08 -23.20
C VAL A 51 -8.50 1.98 -22.71
N LYS A 52 -8.20 0.71 -23.02
CA LYS A 52 -8.97 -0.44 -22.53
C LYS A 52 -8.94 -0.53 -21.01
N LEU A 53 -7.78 -0.33 -20.37
CA LEU A 53 -7.67 -0.29 -18.91
C LEU A 53 -8.52 0.83 -18.32
N LEU A 54 -8.33 2.07 -18.76
CA LEU A 54 -9.08 3.22 -18.25
C LEU A 54 -10.59 3.09 -18.46
N SER A 55 -11.03 2.44 -19.54
CA SER A 55 -12.45 2.21 -19.80
C SER A 55 -13.12 1.38 -18.69
N GLN A 56 -12.37 0.49 -18.02
CA GLN A 56 -12.85 -0.32 -16.89
C GLN A 56 -13.04 0.49 -15.60
N TYR A 57 -12.46 1.69 -15.51
CA TYR A 57 -12.50 2.57 -14.33
C TYR A 57 -13.10 3.95 -14.66
N SER A 58 -13.84 4.03 -15.77
CA SER A 58 -14.54 5.24 -16.20
C SER A 58 -15.64 5.62 -15.21
N ILE A 59 -15.86 6.94 -15.06
CA ILE A 59 -16.74 7.59 -14.06
C ILE A 59 -18.15 6.95 -14.01
N THR A 60 -18.61 6.39 -15.13
CA THR A 60 -19.95 5.84 -15.31
C THR A 60 -20.07 4.35 -14.99
N LYS A 61 -18.97 3.59 -14.88
CA LYS A 61 -19.00 2.13 -14.65
C LYS A 61 -18.40 1.75 -13.29
N VAL A 62 -19.24 1.94 -12.27
CA VAL A 62 -19.70 0.86 -11.38
C VAL A 62 -18.71 -0.31 -11.14
N ASN A 63 -18.18 -0.38 -9.91
CA ASN A 63 -17.78 -1.64 -9.27
C ASN A 63 -19.00 -2.59 -9.22
N GLN A 64 -18.81 -3.92 -9.25
CA GLN A 64 -19.79 -5.02 -9.07
C GLN A 64 -20.98 -4.83 -8.08
N GLN A 65 -21.03 -3.74 -7.31
CA GLN A 65 -22.08 -3.33 -6.37
C GLN A 65 -22.82 -2.00 -6.73
N GLN A 66 -22.76 -1.50 -7.97
CA GLN A 66 -23.56 -0.32 -8.42
C GLN A 66 -23.36 0.99 -7.65
N LYS A 67 -22.23 1.16 -6.94
CA LYS A 67 -21.94 2.41 -6.24
C LYS A 67 -21.29 3.42 -7.19
N ILE A 68 -22.00 4.52 -7.48
CA ILE A 68 -21.45 5.67 -8.22
C ILE A 68 -20.48 6.40 -7.29
N TYR A 69 -19.23 6.52 -7.72
CA TYR A 69 -18.23 7.32 -7.02
C TYR A 69 -18.28 8.77 -7.50
N PRO A 70 -18.06 9.76 -6.62
CA PRO A 70 -17.89 11.15 -7.06
C PRO A 70 -16.79 11.27 -8.12
N ALA A 71 -16.92 12.25 -9.03
CA ALA A 71 -16.01 12.46 -10.14
C ALA A 71 -14.54 12.56 -9.68
N LEU A 72 -14.32 13.21 -8.54
CA LEU A 72 -13.02 13.28 -7.87
C LEU A 72 -12.38 11.91 -7.63
N VAL A 73 -13.14 10.95 -7.07
CA VAL A 73 -12.62 9.62 -6.71
C VAL A 73 -12.25 8.85 -7.98
N SER A 74 -13.10 8.90 -9.00
CA SER A 74 -12.83 8.26 -10.28
C SER A 74 -11.61 8.88 -10.98
N SER A 75 -11.43 10.20 -10.94
CA SER A 75 -10.23 10.87 -11.47
C SER A 75 -8.94 10.35 -10.83
N TRP A 76 -8.92 10.21 -9.49
CA TRP A 76 -7.75 9.64 -8.80
C TRP A 76 -7.56 8.15 -9.08
N MET A 77 -8.62 7.36 -9.21
CA MET A 77 -8.52 5.96 -9.65
C MET A 77 -7.88 5.85 -11.03
N GLN A 78 -8.27 6.70 -11.98
CA GLN A 78 -7.68 6.73 -13.32
C GLN A 78 -6.21 7.15 -13.29
N LYS A 79 -5.84 8.13 -12.46
CA LYS A 79 -4.43 8.49 -12.23
C LYS A 79 -3.63 7.29 -11.70
N ALA A 80 -4.17 6.56 -10.72
CA ALA A 80 -3.52 5.37 -10.18
C ALA A 80 -3.37 4.24 -11.23
N VAL A 81 -4.38 4.02 -12.07
CA VAL A 81 -4.30 3.04 -13.16
C VAL A 81 -3.26 3.47 -14.20
N LYS A 82 -3.22 4.74 -14.58
CA LYS A 82 -2.22 5.27 -15.51
C LYS A 82 -0.79 5.13 -14.96
N ALA A 83 -0.58 5.45 -13.69
CA ALA A 83 0.71 5.26 -13.03
C ALA A 83 1.10 3.78 -12.94
N SER A 84 0.15 2.90 -12.62
CA SER A 84 0.37 1.45 -12.63
C SER A 84 0.81 0.95 -14.02
N TYR A 85 0.19 1.46 -15.07
CA TYR A 85 0.57 1.17 -16.46
C TYR A 85 1.97 1.69 -16.81
N GLN A 86 2.33 2.89 -16.34
CA GLN A 86 3.68 3.44 -16.54
C GLN A 86 4.75 2.60 -15.84
N VAL A 87 4.52 2.21 -14.58
CA VAL A 87 5.42 1.32 -13.84
C VAL A 87 5.54 -0.04 -14.52
N TYR A 88 4.43 -0.61 -14.99
CA TYR A 88 4.44 -1.87 -15.74
C TYR A 88 5.28 -1.80 -17.02
N ASN A 89 5.12 -0.75 -17.83
CA ASN A 89 5.93 -0.59 -19.05
C ASN A 89 7.40 -0.37 -18.71
N HIS A 90 7.68 0.38 -17.64
CA HIS A 90 9.05 0.52 -17.16
C HIS A 90 9.65 -0.83 -16.78
N ILE A 91 8.88 -1.70 -16.11
CA ILE A 91 9.30 -3.07 -15.79
C ILE A 91 9.59 -3.86 -17.07
N LEU A 92 8.70 -3.83 -18.06
CA LEU A 92 8.91 -4.53 -19.32
C LEU A 92 10.21 -4.09 -20.02
N ASP A 93 10.51 -2.79 -19.99
CA ASP A 93 11.73 -2.22 -20.58
C ASP A 93 12.99 -2.74 -19.86
N ILE A 94 13.05 -2.66 -18.54
CA ILE A 94 14.31 -2.87 -17.79
C ILE A 94 14.50 -4.29 -17.27
N PHE A 95 13.42 -5.03 -16.94
CA PHE A 95 13.50 -6.41 -16.47
C PHE A 95 13.48 -7.44 -17.60
N ALA A 96 13.17 -7.01 -18.83
CA ALA A 96 13.22 -7.84 -20.03
C ALA A 96 12.37 -9.12 -19.93
N PHE A 97 11.28 -9.06 -19.17
CA PHE A 97 10.46 -10.24 -18.97
C PHE A 97 9.83 -10.72 -20.28
N SER A 98 9.68 -12.05 -20.38
CA SER A 98 9.04 -12.70 -21.51
C SER A 98 7.54 -12.39 -21.57
N SER A 99 6.85 -12.92 -22.60
CA SER A 99 5.40 -12.79 -22.74
C SER A 99 4.59 -13.39 -21.57
N ALA A 100 5.22 -14.16 -20.67
CA ALA A 100 4.57 -14.69 -19.47
C ALA A 100 4.36 -13.64 -18.36
N PHE A 101 5.01 -12.47 -18.43
CA PHE A 101 4.76 -11.38 -17.49
C PHE A 101 3.59 -10.52 -18.00
N THR A 102 2.50 -10.54 -17.24
CA THR A 102 1.24 -9.88 -17.60
C THR A 102 0.95 -8.70 -16.69
N PHE A 103 0.12 -7.77 -17.16
CA PHE A 103 -0.37 -6.68 -16.33
C PHE A 103 -1.34 -7.22 -15.27
N PRO A 104 -1.12 -6.95 -13.96
CA PRO A 104 -2.01 -7.43 -12.92
C PRO A 104 -3.37 -6.72 -12.98
N GLN A 105 -4.42 -7.39 -12.52
CA GLN A 105 -5.70 -6.72 -12.32
C GLN A 105 -5.54 -5.63 -11.25
N ILE A 106 -6.14 -4.45 -11.45
CA ILE A 106 -6.18 -3.38 -10.46
C ILE A 106 -7.54 -3.41 -9.75
N ALA A 107 -7.53 -3.43 -8.42
CA ALA A 107 -8.73 -3.37 -7.60
C ALA A 107 -8.66 -2.19 -6.64
N PHE A 108 -9.82 -1.65 -6.28
CA PHE A 108 -9.94 -0.52 -5.36
C PHE A 108 -10.86 -0.91 -4.21
N GLU A 109 -10.36 -0.83 -2.98
CA GLU A 109 -11.11 -1.17 -1.77
C GLU A 109 -11.30 0.04 -0.85
N GLN A 110 -12.49 0.12 -0.23
CA GLN A 110 -12.84 1.19 0.71
C GLN A 110 -12.41 0.91 2.15
N ARG A 111 -12.07 -0.34 2.53
CA ARG A 111 -12.25 -0.80 3.94
C ARG A 111 -11.03 -1.34 4.67
N ARG A 112 -9.79 -1.04 4.25
CA ARG A 112 -8.59 -1.50 5.00
C ARG A 112 -7.90 -0.35 5.72
N VAL A 113 -7.95 -0.40 7.06
CA VAL A 113 -7.52 0.67 7.99
C VAL A 113 -6.00 0.91 8.03
N ARG A 114 -5.18 0.07 7.40
CA ARG A 114 -3.71 0.14 7.57
C ARG A 114 -2.88 -0.21 6.33
N ILE A 115 -3.45 -0.97 5.40
CA ILE A 115 -2.74 -1.42 4.20
C ILE A 115 -3.04 -0.42 3.09
N LEU A 116 -1.99 0.22 2.55
CA LEU A 116 -2.10 1.24 1.50
C LEU A 116 -2.32 0.59 0.13
N GLY A 117 -1.61 -0.51 -0.11
CA GLY A 117 -1.80 -1.40 -1.25
C GLY A 117 -1.46 -2.83 -0.87
N SER A 118 -1.86 -3.80 -1.70
CA SER A 118 -1.41 -5.18 -1.58
C SER A 118 -1.43 -5.89 -2.93
N TYR A 119 -0.41 -6.67 -3.23
CA TYR A 119 -0.42 -7.65 -4.30
C TYR A 119 -0.84 -9.04 -3.79
N SER A 120 -1.78 -9.68 -4.51
CA SER A 120 -2.26 -11.05 -4.26
C SER A 120 -1.82 -11.97 -5.40
N PRO A 121 -0.75 -12.76 -5.24
CA PRO A 121 -0.20 -13.56 -6.34
C PRO A 121 -1.15 -14.60 -6.92
N GLY A 122 -1.98 -15.24 -6.08
CA GLY A 122 -2.88 -16.32 -6.50
C GLY A 122 -3.96 -15.89 -7.50
N ILE A 123 -4.34 -14.61 -7.49
CA ILE A 123 -5.32 -14.03 -8.42
C ILE A 123 -4.69 -12.89 -9.26
N HIS A 124 -3.37 -12.74 -9.21
CA HIS A 124 -2.61 -11.72 -9.92
C HIS A 124 -3.24 -10.32 -9.88
N THR A 125 -3.60 -9.86 -8.68
CA THR A 125 -4.33 -8.60 -8.46
C THR A 125 -3.54 -7.68 -7.52
N VAL A 126 -3.39 -6.41 -7.92
CA VAL A 126 -2.94 -5.32 -7.06
C VAL A 126 -4.17 -4.56 -6.55
N THR A 127 -4.32 -4.47 -5.25
CA THR A 127 -5.45 -3.80 -4.59
C THR A 127 -4.97 -2.51 -3.93
N TYR A 128 -5.63 -1.38 -4.22
CA TYR A 128 -5.34 -0.08 -3.63
C TYR A 128 -6.44 0.34 -2.64
N SER A 129 -6.02 0.99 -1.56
CA SER A 129 -6.95 1.65 -0.63
C SER A 129 -7.41 2.99 -1.22
N LEU A 130 -8.73 3.13 -1.44
CA LEU A 130 -9.30 4.39 -1.94
C LEU A 130 -9.11 5.55 -0.98
N PHE A 131 -9.18 5.29 0.33
CA PHE A 131 -8.92 6.30 1.34
C PHE A 131 -7.48 6.81 1.22
N ALA A 132 -6.51 5.90 1.17
CA ALA A 132 -5.09 6.23 1.06
C ALA A 132 -4.77 6.99 -0.23
N LEU A 133 -5.35 6.56 -1.35
CA LEU A 133 -5.18 7.19 -2.64
C LEU A 133 -5.62 8.67 -2.60
N LEU A 134 -6.77 8.94 -1.98
CA LEU A 134 -7.27 10.31 -1.88
C LEU A 134 -6.57 11.14 -0.81
N SER A 135 -6.11 10.50 0.27
CA SER A 135 -5.46 11.21 1.38
C SER A 135 -4.00 11.52 1.09
N GLU A 136 -3.28 10.62 0.41
CA GLU A 136 -1.83 10.77 0.14
C GLU A 136 -1.52 11.17 -1.31
N LYS A 137 -2.50 11.11 -2.23
CA LYS A 137 -2.44 11.66 -3.59
C LYS A 137 -1.14 11.30 -4.32
N GLU A 138 -0.29 12.29 -4.62
CA GLU A 138 0.96 12.08 -5.37
C GLU A 138 1.96 11.20 -4.61
N LYS A 139 1.99 11.27 -3.27
CA LYS A 139 2.80 10.33 -2.48
C LYS A 139 2.30 8.90 -2.66
N PHE A 140 0.98 8.70 -2.79
CA PHE A 140 0.43 7.38 -3.11
C PHE A 140 0.94 6.89 -4.48
N ILE A 141 0.88 7.75 -5.49
CA ILE A 141 1.31 7.43 -6.85
C ILE A 141 2.80 7.08 -6.89
N ASN A 142 3.63 7.90 -6.24
CA ASN A 142 5.09 7.78 -6.35
C ASN A 142 5.68 6.71 -5.44
N GLU A 143 5.06 6.41 -4.29
CA GLU A 143 5.60 5.43 -3.35
C GLU A 143 4.86 4.11 -3.36
N ILE A 144 3.53 4.13 -3.40
CA ILE A 144 2.72 2.92 -3.15
C ILE A 144 2.58 2.09 -4.41
N ILE A 145 2.38 2.72 -5.57
CA ILE A 145 2.23 1.99 -6.82
C ILE A 145 3.52 1.23 -7.17
N PRO A 146 4.72 1.86 -7.19
CA PRO A 146 5.95 1.11 -7.45
C PRO A 146 6.23 0.04 -6.38
N HIS A 147 5.87 0.30 -5.12
CA HIS A 147 5.96 -0.67 -4.03
C HIS A 147 5.15 -1.94 -4.32
N GLU A 148 3.89 -1.82 -4.71
CA GLU A 148 3.08 -3.00 -5.01
C GLU A 148 3.56 -3.74 -6.26
N PHE A 149 4.02 -3.00 -7.27
CA PHE A 149 4.60 -3.60 -8.46
C PHE A 149 5.95 -4.29 -8.20
N ALA A 150 6.71 -3.88 -7.18
CA ALA A 150 7.88 -4.62 -6.75
C ALA A 150 7.52 -6.04 -6.27
N HIS A 151 6.38 -6.22 -5.57
CA HIS A 151 5.89 -7.56 -5.23
C HIS A 151 5.51 -8.38 -6.48
N VAL A 152 4.97 -7.75 -7.51
CA VAL A 152 4.66 -8.41 -8.80
C VAL A 152 5.94 -8.92 -9.46
N VAL A 153 6.97 -8.08 -9.54
CA VAL A 153 8.28 -8.43 -10.09
C VAL A 153 8.93 -9.57 -9.31
N LEU A 154 8.95 -9.49 -7.98
CA LEU A 154 9.55 -10.52 -7.14
C LEU A 154 8.83 -11.86 -7.25
N PHE A 155 7.50 -11.85 -7.35
CA PHE A 155 6.75 -13.08 -7.57
C PHE A 155 7.15 -13.73 -8.91
N HIS A 156 7.33 -12.95 -9.96
CA HIS A 156 7.80 -13.46 -11.24
C HIS A 156 9.27 -13.95 -11.16
N ALA A 157 10.16 -13.23 -10.47
CA ALA A 157 11.53 -13.68 -10.23
C ALA A 157 11.58 -15.02 -9.46
N TYR A 158 10.66 -15.25 -8.54
CA TYR A 158 10.48 -16.55 -7.89
C TYR A 158 10.02 -17.64 -8.87
N GLN A 159 9.08 -17.35 -9.77
CA GLN A 159 8.66 -18.29 -10.83
C GLN A 159 9.83 -18.68 -11.74
N LEU A 160 10.75 -17.75 -12.00
CA LEU A 160 11.99 -17.97 -12.76
C LEU A 160 13.11 -18.65 -11.95
N LYS A 161 12.85 -19.02 -10.68
CA LYS A 161 13.83 -19.63 -9.77
C LYS A 161 15.10 -18.76 -9.61
N LEU A 162 14.93 -17.44 -9.58
CA LEU A 162 16.01 -16.49 -9.28
C LEU A 162 16.16 -16.27 -7.77
N ILE A 163 15.04 -16.32 -7.06
CA ILE A 163 14.94 -16.14 -5.60
C ILE A 163 14.00 -17.18 -4.99
N SER A 164 14.07 -17.34 -3.67
CA SER A 164 13.15 -18.21 -2.91
C SER A 164 11.77 -17.57 -2.73
N ARG A 165 10.77 -18.40 -2.40
CA ARG A 165 9.43 -17.93 -2.04
C ARG A 165 9.44 -16.97 -0.85
N LYS A 166 10.30 -17.21 0.15
CA LYS A 166 10.43 -16.37 1.35
C LYS A 166 10.89 -14.97 0.98
N GLU A 167 11.84 -14.85 0.06
CA GLU A 167 12.33 -13.56 -0.43
C GLU A 167 11.29 -12.82 -1.25
N ALA A 168 10.48 -13.55 -2.02
CA ALA A 168 9.46 -12.96 -2.87
C ALA A 168 8.21 -12.44 -2.14
N MET A 169 7.93 -12.93 -0.92
CA MET A 169 6.69 -12.63 -0.20
C MET A 169 6.83 -11.53 0.87
N GLY A 170 8.03 -11.04 1.15
CA GLY A 170 8.27 -10.09 2.24
C GLY A 170 9.06 -8.86 1.80
N HIS A 171 9.15 -7.87 2.69
CA HIS A 171 9.91 -6.62 2.49
C HIS A 171 11.41 -6.79 2.79
N GLY A 172 12.00 -7.91 2.35
CA GLY A 172 13.42 -8.24 2.53
C GLY A 172 14.35 -7.43 1.63
N HIS A 173 15.61 -7.85 1.53
CA HIS A 173 16.60 -7.16 0.70
C HIS A 173 16.25 -7.15 -0.79
N ALA A 174 15.74 -8.26 -1.32
CA ALA A 174 15.31 -8.36 -2.72
C ALA A 174 14.20 -7.33 -3.01
N PHE A 175 13.23 -7.22 -2.10
CA PHE A 175 12.17 -6.24 -2.20
C PHE A 175 12.69 -4.81 -2.20
N LYS A 176 13.58 -4.46 -1.27
CA LYS A 176 14.14 -3.10 -1.19
C LYS A 176 14.83 -2.70 -2.48
N VAL A 177 15.66 -3.59 -3.03
CA VAL A 177 16.37 -3.35 -4.30
C VAL A 177 15.40 -3.13 -5.44
N VAL A 178 14.42 -4.02 -5.63
CA VAL A 178 13.43 -3.90 -6.72
C VAL A 178 12.56 -2.66 -6.53
N ALA A 179 12.07 -2.38 -5.33
CA ALA A 179 11.25 -1.21 -5.04
C ALA A 179 12.01 0.10 -5.34
N MET A 180 13.29 0.17 -4.97
CA MET A 180 14.16 1.32 -5.27
C MET A 180 14.42 1.49 -6.76
N ILE A 181 14.64 0.41 -7.51
CA ILE A 181 14.74 0.44 -8.98
C ILE A 181 13.47 1.03 -9.61
N LEU A 182 12.30 0.66 -9.07
CA LEU A 182 11.00 1.16 -9.55
C LEU A 182 10.63 2.56 -9.03
N GLY A 183 11.46 3.17 -8.19
CA GLY A 183 11.27 4.54 -7.70
C GLY A 183 10.57 4.68 -6.34
N SER A 184 10.30 3.57 -5.64
CA SER A 184 9.84 3.61 -4.24
C SER A 184 11.01 3.58 -3.27
N SER A 185 10.83 4.15 -2.08
CA SER A 185 11.81 4.11 -0.98
C SER A 185 12.16 2.71 -0.45
N GLY A 186 11.42 1.66 -0.83
CA GLY A 186 11.65 0.28 -0.36
C GLY A 186 11.25 0.02 1.10
N ASN A 187 10.68 1.02 1.78
CA ASN A 187 10.13 0.86 3.12
C ASN A 187 8.76 0.19 3.07
N SER A 188 8.38 -0.50 4.14
CA SER A 188 7.02 -0.99 4.31
C SER A 188 6.04 0.18 4.30
N THR A 189 5.03 0.12 3.44
CA THR A 189 4.06 1.18 3.25
C THR A 189 2.83 0.92 4.13
N TYR A 190 2.76 1.64 5.24
CA TYR A 190 1.58 1.68 6.11
C TYR A 190 1.04 3.09 6.16
N CYS A 191 -0.27 3.23 6.34
CA CYS A 191 -0.86 4.55 6.59
C CYS A 191 -0.23 5.14 7.85
N THR A 192 0.63 6.14 7.66
CA THR A 192 1.32 6.86 8.75
C THR A 192 0.53 8.07 9.23
N LEU A 193 -0.54 8.44 8.52
CA LEU A 193 -1.33 9.61 8.87
C LEU A 193 -1.91 9.44 10.27
N ASN A 194 -1.42 10.27 11.20
CA ASN A 194 -1.98 10.36 12.54
C ASN A 194 -3.27 11.20 12.53
N ALA A 195 -3.99 11.22 13.66
CA ALA A 195 -5.26 11.95 13.76
C ALA A 195 -5.11 13.44 13.39
N LYS A 196 -4.05 14.10 13.86
CA LYS A 196 -3.77 15.51 13.59
C LYS A 196 -3.53 15.77 12.10
N GLN A 197 -2.76 14.92 11.43
CA GLN A 197 -2.51 15.03 9.99
C GLN A 197 -3.77 14.80 9.16
N ILE A 198 -4.64 13.89 9.60
CA ILE A 198 -5.94 13.67 8.98
C ILE A 198 -6.82 14.93 9.15
N GLU A 199 -6.86 15.51 10.36
CA GLU A 199 -7.60 16.75 10.64
C GLU A 199 -7.09 17.92 9.78
N GLU A 200 -5.77 18.15 9.73
CA GLU A 200 -5.15 19.20 8.90
C GLU A 200 -5.49 19.01 7.41
N MET A 201 -5.41 17.78 6.90
CA MET A 201 -5.78 17.45 5.53
C MET A 201 -7.26 17.75 5.26
N LEU A 202 -8.15 17.39 6.18
CA LEU A 202 -9.59 17.60 6.05
C LEU A 202 -10.01 19.06 6.16
N HIS A 203 -9.27 19.83 6.97
CA HIS A 203 -9.47 21.27 7.07
C HIS A 203 -9.25 21.94 5.71
N ASN A 204 -8.18 21.55 5.01
CA ASN A 204 -7.79 22.11 3.71
C ASN A 204 -8.48 21.44 2.51
N ALA A 205 -9.25 20.38 2.74
CA ALA A 205 -9.96 19.66 1.69
C ALA A 205 -11.17 20.46 1.17
N SER A 206 -11.41 20.41 -0.14
CA SER A 206 -12.66 20.90 -0.73
C SER A 206 -13.86 20.16 -0.12
N HIS A 207 -15.07 20.72 -0.26
CA HIS A 207 -16.28 20.06 0.26
C HIS A 207 -16.50 18.66 -0.33
N GLU A 208 -16.20 18.49 -1.62
CA GLU A 208 -16.29 17.18 -2.29
C GLU A 208 -15.24 16.20 -1.75
N GLU A 209 -14.00 16.66 -1.59
CA GLU A 209 -12.90 15.87 -1.01
C GLU A 209 -13.22 15.44 0.43
N TYR A 210 -13.71 16.36 1.25
CA TYR A 210 -14.10 16.08 2.63
C TYR A 210 -15.18 15.00 2.69
N LYS A 211 -16.25 15.13 1.89
CA LYS A 211 -17.31 14.12 1.79
C LYS A 211 -16.78 12.76 1.33
N ALA A 212 -15.92 12.74 0.31
CA ALA A 212 -15.32 11.52 -0.20
C ALA A 212 -14.45 10.83 0.86
N LEU A 213 -13.54 11.57 1.51
CA LEU A 213 -12.64 11.05 2.53
C LEU A 213 -13.41 10.54 3.75
N THR A 214 -14.44 11.25 4.20
CA THR A 214 -15.29 10.82 5.32
C THR A 214 -16.01 9.51 4.99
N ASN A 215 -16.54 9.36 3.78
CA ASN A 215 -17.23 8.15 3.34
C ASN A 215 -16.29 6.95 3.14
N LEU A 216 -15.05 7.20 2.73
CA LEU A 216 -14.03 6.18 2.49
C LEU A 216 -13.21 5.85 3.72
N ALA A 217 -13.37 6.63 4.78
CA ALA A 217 -12.57 6.50 5.97
C ALA A 217 -12.68 5.10 6.56
N PRO A 218 -11.56 4.54 7.01
CA PRO A 218 -11.62 3.28 7.71
C PRO A 218 -12.41 3.44 9.01
N LYS A 219 -13.46 2.64 9.19
CA LYS A 219 -14.18 2.58 10.46
C LYS A 219 -13.19 2.20 11.57
N ARG A 220 -13.02 3.07 12.57
CA ARG A 220 -12.24 2.70 13.75
C ARG A 220 -12.94 1.54 14.45
N ARG A 221 -12.12 0.59 14.91
CA ARG A 221 -12.64 -0.52 15.70
C ARG A 221 -13.13 0.03 17.03
N THR A 222 -14.28 -0.43 17.48
CA THR A 222 -14.80 -0.14 18.82
C THR A 222 -13.71 -0.36 19.86
N GLU A 223 -13.48 0.67 20.67
CA GLU A 223 -12.63 0.62 21.84
C GLU A 223 -13.51 0.42 23.07
N TYR A 224 -13.20 -0.60 23.85
CA TYR A 224 -13.89 -0.91 25.10
C TYR A 224 -13.13 -0.25 26.24
N LEU A 225 -13.85 0.50 27.08
CA LEU A 225 -13.26 1.31 28.12
C LEU A 225 -13.15 0.50 29.41
N TYR A 226 -11.98 0.57 30.05
CA TYR A 226 -11.67 -0.12 31.29
C TYR A 226 -11.12 0.87 32.30
N SER A 227 -11.50 0.72 33.56
CA SER A 227 -10.94 1.46 34.69
C SER A 227 -9.99 0.57 35.50
N CYS A 228 -9.16 1.21 36.32
CA CYS A 228 -8.29 0.56 37.29
C CYS A 228 -8.34 1.35 38.61
N ALA A 229 -7.53 0.99 39.60
CA ALA A 229 -7.46 1.71 40.88
C ALA A 229 -6.82 3.11 40.79
N CYS A 230 -6.28 3.52 39.62
CA CYS A 230 -5.79 4.88 39.44
C CYS A 230 -6.96 5.87 39.29
N PRO A 231 -6.93 7.03 39.97
CA PRO A 231 -7.88 8.10 39.74
C PRO A 231 -7.89 8.54 38.26
N GLU A 232 -9.09 8.74 37.71
CA GLU A 232 -9.35 9.31 36.37
C GLU A 232 -8.71 8.58 35.18
N ARG A 233 -8.12 7.41 35.40
CA ARG A 233 -7.44 6.67 34.33
C ARG A 233 -8.37 5.71 33.61
N ILE A 234 -8.60 5.99 32.33
CA ILE A 234 -9.34 5.09 31.43
C ILE A 234 -8.39 4.42 30.44
N HIS A 235 -8.51 3.10 30.33
CA HIS A 235 -7.79 2.27 29.39
C HIS A 235 -8.70 1.88 28.22
N SER A 236 -8.22 2.01 26.98
CA SER A 236 -8.92 1.52 25.79
C SER A 236 -8.39 0.16 25.36
N LEU A 237 -9.25 -0.86 25.32
CA LEU A 237 -8.94 -2.18 24.78
C LEU A 237 -9.65 -2.42 23.45
N LYS A 238 -8.93 -3.02 22.49
CA LYS A 238 -9.51 -3.47 21.21
C LYS A 238 -10.41 -4.70 21.43
N ALA A 239 -11.36 -4.92 20.52
CA ALA A 239 -12.30 -6.05 20.54
C ALA A 239 -11.66 -7.41 20.86
N THR A 240 -10.50 -7.74 20.30
CA THR A 240 -9.79 -9.00 20.59
C THR A 240 -9.40 -9.13 22.07
N ARG A 241 -8.86 -8.07 22.68
CA ARG A 241 -8.48 -8.06 24.10
C ARG A 241 -9.71 -8.05 25.00
N HIS A 242 -10.72 -7.26 24.64
CA HIS A 242 -12.01 -7.26 25.34
C HIS A 242 -12.64 -8.66 25.34
N LYS A 243 -12.70 -9.34 24.19
CA LYS A 243 -13.26 -10.70 24.09
C LYS A 243 -12.51 -11.70 24.98
N ARG A 244 -11.18 -11.60 25.06
CA ARG A 244 -10.35 -12.45 25.95
C ARG A 244 -10.61 -12.20 27.43
N MET A 245 -10.86 -10.95 27.83
CA MET A 245 -11.24 -10.63 29.20
C MET A 245 -12.63 -11.16 29.54
N GLN A 246 -13.60 -10.95 28.64
CA GLN A 246 -14.97 -11.43 28.83
C GLN A 246 -15.04 -12.96 28.89
N SER A 247 -14.23 -13.66 28.10
CA SER A 247 -14.13 -15.12 28.15
C SER A 247 -13.22 -15.66 29.27
N LYS A 248 -12.74 -14.80 30.19
CA LYS A 248 -11.84 -15.14 31.30
C LYS A 248 -10.53 -15.83 30.88
N GLN A 249 -10.13 -15.69 29.62
CA GLN A 249 -8.89 -16.28 29.08
C GLN A 249 -7.63 -15.50 29.49
N THR A 250 -7.78 -14.21 29.83
CA THR A 250 -6.65 -13.35 30.20
C THR A 250 -7.14 -12.22 31.08
N ASN A 251 -6.42 -11.96 32.18
CA ASN A 251 -6.60 -10.77 33.00
C ASN A 251 -5.53 -9.73 32.64
N TYR A 252 -5.97 -8.56 32.18
CA TYR A 252 -5.07 -7.43 31.96
C TYR A 252 -4.96 -6.59 33.24
N ILE A 253 -3.76 -6.11 33.53
CA ILE A 253 -3.46 -5.27 34.70
C ILE A 253 -2.97 -3.89 34.26
N CYS A 254 -3.23 -2.87 35.08
CA CYS A 254 -2.65 -1.55 34.89
C CYS A 254 -1.15 -1.58 35.21
N THR A 255 -0.31 -1.03 34.35
CA THR A 255 1.14 -1.03 34.57
C THR A 255 1.60 -0.12 35.71
N THR A 256 0.73 0.79 36.18
CA THR A 256 1.05 1.74 37.25
C THR A 256 0.59 1.23 38.61
N CYS A 257 -0.71 1.02 38.82
CA CYS A 257 -1.22 0.54 40.10
C CYS A 257 -1.25 -0.99 40.24
N ARG A 258 -0.90 -1.73 39.18
CA ARG A 258 -0.93 -3.21 39.11
C ARG A 258 -2.30 -3.86 39.35
N SER A 259 -3.36 -3.07 39.56
CA SER A 259 -4.71 -3.60 39.72
C SER A 259 -5.24 -4.18 38.39
N SER A 260 -6.14 -5.14 38.49
CA SER A 260 -6.87 -5.65 37.32
C SER A 260 -7.68 -4.54 36.66
N LEU A 261 -7.76 -4.60 35.33
CA LEU A 261 -8.63 -3.72 34.57
C LEU A 261 -10.08 -4.21 34.68
N ILE A 262 -11.00 -3.31 34.99
CA ILE A 262 -12.44 -3.60 35.12
C ILE A 262 -13.17 -2.92 33.97
N PHE A 263 -14.03 -3.66 33.26
CA PHE A 263 -14.79 -3.10 32.15
C PHE A 263 -15.80 -2.08 32.70
N THR A 264 -15.84 -0.88 32.13
CA THR A 264 -16.73 0.19 32.62
C THR A 264 -18.15 0.08 32.10
N GLY A 265 -18.46 -0.93 31.27
CA GLY A 265 -19.73 -1.02 30.54
C GLY A 265 -19.74 -0.16 29.25
N ASN A 266 -18.80 0.78 29.13
CA ASN A 266 -18.79 1.74 28.04
C ASN A 266 -17.86 1.32 26.90
N SER A 267 -18.28 1.67 25.69
CA SER A 267 -17.43 1.60 24.52
C SER A 267 -17.49 2.91 23.75
N ARG A 268 -16.40 3.23 23.06
CA ARG A 268 -16.37 4.37 22.15
C ARG A 268 -15.96 3.91 20.77
N GLN A 269 -16.59 4.47 19.75
CA GLN A 269 -16.03 4.49 18.42
C GLN A 269 -15.33 5.82 18.27
N PRO A 270 -13.99 5.85 18.26
CA PRO A 270 -13.31 7.13 18.07
C PRO A 270 -13.64 7.61 16.66
N ASN A 271 -14.27 8.78 16.56
CA ASN A 271 -14.49 9.44 15.28
C ASN A 271 -13.15 9.90 14.71
N LEU A 272 -12.94 9.63 13.42
CA LEU A 272 -11.78 10.16 12.67
C LEU A 272 -12.00 11.60 12.20
N PHE A 273 -13.25 12.05 12.20
CA PHE A 273 -13.70 13.34 11.69
C PHE A 273 -14.43 14.01 12.83
N VAL A 274 -13.97 15.19 13.23
CA VAL A 274 -14.81 16.12 14.00
C VAL A 274 -15.79 16.71 13.00
N ASP A 275 -17.08 16.78 13.35
CA ASP A 275 -18.07 17.41 12.47
C ASP A 275 -17.63 18.83 12.13
N LYS A 276 -17.47 19.15 10.84
CA LYS A 276 -17.31 20.54 10.38
C LYS A 276 -18.60 21.28 10.79
N LYS A 277 -18.48 22.22 11.73
CA LYS A 277 -19.52 23.22 11.98
C LYS A 277 -19.58 24.21 10.83
#